data_AF-A0A373GHC4-F1
#
_entry.id   AF-A0A373GHC4-F1
#
_cell.length_a   1.000
_cell.length_b   1.000
_cell.length_c   1.000
_cell.angle_alpha   90.00
_cell.angle_beta   90.00
_cell.angle_gamma   90.00
#
_symmetry.space_group_name_H-M   'P 1'
#
loop_
_entity.id
_entity.type
_entity.pdbx_description
1 polymer ?
#
loop_
_entity_poly.entity_id
_entity_poly.type
_entity_poly.pdbx_seq_one_letter_code
_entity_poly.pdbx_strand_id
1 'polypeptide(L)'
;MNFPQNLKYTNEHEWIRVDGDIAYVGITDYAQEQLGDIVFVDIPTVGETLEAGETFGTIEVVKTISDLFLPIAGEVLEQNEALEENPELVNKDPYGEGWLIKVKPADVKAVEDLLDAEAYKAVVNG
;
A
#
# COMPACT_ATOMS: atom_id res chain seq x y z
N MET A 1 -4.09 -8.46 -13.55
CA MET A 1 -5.10 -7.73 -12.77
C MET A 1 -5.97 -8.61 -11.87
N ASN A 2 -5.56 -8.69 -10.61
CA ASN A 2 -6.27 -9.37 -9.52
C ASN A 2 -6.86 -8.36 -8.51
N PHE A 3 -8.03 -8.69 -7.94
CA PHE A 3 -8.76 -7.87 -6.96
C PHE A 3 -9.20 -8.71 -5.74
N PRO A 4 -8.28 -9.03 -4.80
CA PRO A 4 -8.62 -9.77 -3.58
C PRO A 4 -9.78 -9.15 -2.78
N GLN A 5 -10.77 -9.96 -2.43
CA GLN A 5 -12.00 -9.48 -1.76
C GLN A 5 -11.81 -9.19 -0.26
N ASN A 6 -10.71 -9.67 0.33
CA ASN A 6 -10.37 -9.51 1.74
C ASN A 6 -9.56 -8.23 2.03
N LEU A 7 -9.44 -7.34 1.04
CA LEU A 7 -8.71 -6.08 1.13
C LEU A 7 -9.67 -4.90 0.97
N LYS A 8 -9.22 -3.75 1.47
CA LYS A 8 -9.78 -2.44 1.17
C LYS A 8 -8.81 -1.66 0.30
N TYR A 9 -9.33 -0.73 -0.48
CA TYR A 9 -8.58 -0.05 -1.55
C TYR A 9 -8.80 1.47 -1.52
N THR A 10 -7.83 2.20 -2.06
CA THR A 10 -7.88 3.66 -2.24
C THR A 10 -8.10 4.03 -3.71
N ASN A 11 -8.34 5.31 -4.00
CA ASN A 11 -8.36 5.80 -5.40
C ASN A 11 -6.94 5.93 -5.96
N GLU A 12 -5.96 6.03 -5.08
CA GLU A 12 -4.52 6.19 -5.33
C GLU A 12 -3.81 4.83 -5.58
N HIS A 13 -4.60 3.75 -5.64
CA HIS A 13 -4.17 2.40 -6.00
C HIS A 13 -3.30 1.67 -4.95
N GLU A 14 -3.46 2.04 -3.68
CA GLU A 14 -3.02 1.25 -2.53
C GLU A 14 -4.12 0.30 -2.03
N TRP A 15 -3.69 -0.69 -1.25
CA TRP A 15 -4.57 -1.58 -0.51
C TRP A 15 -4.20 -1.59 0.98
N ILE A 16 -5.18 -1.91 1.82
CA ILE A 16 -4.99 -2.16 3.25
C ILE A 16 -5.64 -3.48 3.67
N ARG A 17 -4.92 -4.26 4.48
CA ARG A 17 -5.39 -5.52 5.10
C ARG A 17 -5.30 -5.41 6.60
N VAL A 18 -6.44 -5.44 7.29
CA VAL A 18 -6.49 -5.46 8.76
C VAL A 18 -6.25 -6.88 9.28
N ASP A 19 -5.38 -7.01 10.27
CA ASP A 19 -5.07 -8.25 10.99
C ASP A 19 -5.07 -7.98 12.51
N GLY A 20 -6.23 -8.12 13.14
CA GLY A 20 -6.41 -7.72 14.54
C GLY A 20 -6.28 -6.20 14.73
N ASP A 21 -5.30 -5.79 15.53
CA ASP A 21 -5.05 -4.37 15.87
C ASP A 21 -3.99 -3.71 14.97
N ILE A 22 -3.43 -4.44 14.01
CA ILE A 22 -2.48 -3.93 13.02
C ILE A 22 -3.08 -4.01 11.62
N ALA A 23 -2.50 -3.26 10.69
CA ALA A 23 -2.83 -3.38 9.29
C ALA A 23 -1.56 -3.39 8.43
N TYR A 24 -1.66 -4.04 7.28
CA TYR A 24 -0.62 -4.05 6.24
C TYR A 24 -1.09 -3.19 5.09
N VAL A 25 -0.18 -2.40 4.52
CA VAL A 25 -0.44 -1.54 3.37
C VAL A 25 0.52 -1.89 2.25
N GLY A 26 0.04 -1.86 1.01
CA GLY A 26 0.87 -2.01 -0.18
C GLY A 26 0.21 -1.39 -1.41
N ILE A 27 0.82 -1.54 -2.59
CA ILE A 27 0.24 -1.10 -3.86
C ILE A 27 -0.46 -2.25 -4.58
N THR A 28 -1.47 -1.92 -5.39
CA THR A 28 -2.23 -2.92 -6.13
C THR A 28 -1.48 -3.47 -7.35
N ASP A 29 -1.98 -4.60 -7.87
CA ASP A 29 -1.52 -5.19 -9.13
C ASP A 29 -1.65 -4.21 -10.31
N TYR A 30 -2.65 -3.33 -10.29
CA TYR A 30 -2.76 -2.26 -11.28
C TYR A 30 -1.62 -1.24 -11.16
N ALA A 31 -1.35 -0.75 -9.93
CA ALA A 31 -0.31 0.24 -9.70
C ALA A 31 1.07 -0.26 -10.13
N GLN A 32 1.45 -1.48 -9.74
CA GLN A 32 2.75 -2.03 -10.12
C GLN A 32 2.87 -2.21 -11.64
N GLU A 33 1.80 -2.62 -12.34
CA GLU A 33 1.80 -2.70 -13.81
C GLU A 33 2.00 -1.31 -14.46
N GLN A 34 1.43 -0.24 -13.89
CA GLN A 34 1.61 1.13 -14.40
C GLN A 34 3.01 1.69 -14.13
N LEU A 35 3.58 1.40 -12.96
CA LEU A 35 4.90 1.86 -12.55
C LEU A 35 6.02 1.12 -13.30
N GLY A 36 5.83 -0.18 -13.58
CA GLY A 36 6.83 -1.05 -14.17
C GLY A 36 7.79 -1.61 -13.10
N ASP A 37 9.03 -1.91 -13.51
CA ASP A 37 10.01 -2.57 -12.63
C ASP A 37 10.42 -1.68 -11.46
N ILE A 38 10.06 -2.10 -10.24
CA ILE A 38 10.37 -1.43 -8.99
C ILE A 38 11.81 -1.71 -8.60
N VAL A 39 12.56 -0.64 -8.36
CA VAL A 39 14.00 -0.73 -8.04
C VAL A 39 14.28 -0.38 -6.59
N PHE A 40 13.44 0.45 -5.96
CA PHE A 40 13.63 0.86 -4.57
C PHE A 40 12.33 1.32 -3.93
N VAL A 41 12.23 1.13 -2.61
CA VAL A 41 11.13 1.60 -1.76
C VAL A 41 11.77 2.34 -0.58
N ASP A 42 11.37 3.59 -0.36
CA ASP A 42 11.88 4.43 0.71
C ASP A 42 10.77 4.82 1.69
N ILE A 43 10.87 4.37 2.94
CA ILE A 43 9.88 4.62 3.99
C ILE A 43 10.53 5.42 5.14
N PRO A 44 10.64 6.76 5.03
CA PRO A 44 11.30 7.58 6.04
C PRO A 44 10.46 7.77 7.32
N THR A 45 9.19 7.36 7.31
CA THR A 45 8.19 7.67 8.35
C THR A 45 8.02 6.58 9.41
N VAL A 46 8.89 5.55 9.44
CA VAL A 46 8.81 4.50 10.47
C VAL A 46 8.94 5.11 11.87
N GLY A 47 7.96 4.83 12.73
CA GLY A 47 7.82 5.39 14.08
C GLY A 47 7.02 6.70 14.14
N GLU A 48 6.57 7.24 13.01
CA GLU A 48 5.72 8.44 12.97
C GLU A 48 4.23 8.09 12.96
N THR A 49 3.41 9.02 13.47
CA THR A 49 1.95 8.98 13.33
C THR A 49 1.54 9.94 12.24
N LEU A 50 0.80 9.42 11.26
CA LEU A 50 0.35 10.15 10.08
C LEU A 50 -1.17 10.15 9.99
N GLU A 51 -1.72 11.18 9.37
CA GLU A 51 -3.13 11.28 9.00
C GLU A 51 -3.43 10.53 7.70
N ALA A 52 -4.71 10.23 7.46
CA ALA A 52 -5.13 9.59 6.21
C ALA A 52 -4.79 10.49 4.99
N GLY A 53 -4.20 9.89 3.96
CA GLY A 53 -3.77 10.58 2.75
C GLY A 53 -2.43 11.30 2.87
N GLU A 54 -1.75 11.26 4.02
CA GLU A 54 -0.37 11.74 4.11
C GLU A 54 0.61 10.75 3.48
N THR A 55 1.72 11.27 2.96
CA THR A 55 2.77 10.47 2.32
C THR A 55 3.58 9.73 3.38
N PHE A 56 3.58 8.40 3.32
CA PHE A 56 4.40 7.58 4.23
C PHE A 56 5.76 7.18 3.61
N GLY A 57 5.88 7.25 2.29
CA GLY A 57 7.09 6.85 1.59
C GLY A 57 7.00 7.07 0.09
N THR A 58 7.99 6.57 -0.63
CA THR A 58 8.05 6.64 -2.09
C THR A 58 8.47 5.30 -2.71
N ILE A 59 8.03 5.06 -3.94
CA ILE A 59 8.53 3.98 -4.80
C ILE A 59 9.31 4.58 -5.95
N GLU A 60 10.52 4.09 -6.15
CA GLU A 60 11.35 4.41 -7.30
C GLU A 60 11.29 3.28 -8.34
N VAL A 61 11.06 3.69 -9.58
CA VAL A 61 11.23 2.88 -10.78
C VAL A 61 12.23 3.57 -11.70
N VAL A 62 12.75 2.86 -12.70
CA VAL A 62 13.81 3.36 -13.61
C VAL A 62 13.51 4.74 -14.25
N LYS A 63 12.23 5.10 -14.36
CA LYS A 63 11.79 6.32 -15.06
C LYS A 63 11.21 7.39 -14.14
N THR A 64 10.80 7.07 -12.91
CA THR A 64 10.00 7.97 -12.08
C THR A 64 10.03 7.56 -10.61
N ILE A 65 9.65 8.50 -9.75
CA ILE A 65 9.42 8.28 -8.32
C ILE A 65 7.95 8.61 -8.09
N SER A 66 7.25 7.74 -7.38
CA SER A 66 5.85 7.94 -6.99
C SER A 66 5.75 8.02 -5.48
N ASP A 67 4.96 8.97 -5.00
CA ASP A 67 4.58 9.04 -3.59
C ASP A 67 3.62 7.89 -3.24
N LEU A 68 3.66 7.47 -1.98
CA LEU A 68 2.77 6.48 -1.39
C LEU A 68 1.95 7.09 -0.27
N PHE A 69 0.63 6.93 -0.32
CA PHE A 69 -0.28 7.59 0.60
C PHE A 69 -0.88 6.62 1.62
N LEU A 70 -1.00 7.07 2.87
CA LEU A 70 -1.51 6.23 3.94
C LEU A 70 -3.04 6.10 3.82
N PRO A 71 -3.63 4.88 3.74
CA PRO A 71 -5.06 4.74 3.51
C PRO A 71 -5.95 5.25 4.65
N ILE A 72 -5.46 5.18 5.90
CA ILE A 72 -6.16 5.63 7.11
C ILE A 72 -5.15 6.18 8.11
N ALA A 73 -5.56 7.09 8.99
CA ALA A 73 -4.67 7.61 10.03
C ALA A 73 -4.12 6.51 10.95
N GLY A 74 -2.83 6.59 11.31
CA GLY A 74 -2.18 5.57 12.12
C GLY A 74 -0.68 5.80 12.31
N GLU A 75 -0.07 4.94 13.11
CA GLU A 75 1.37 4.91 13.36
C GLU A 75 2.03 3.90 12.42
N VAL A 76 3.09 4.31 11.71
CA VAL A 76 3.90 3.41 10.87
C VAL A 76 4.83 2.62 11.77
N LEU A 77 4.60 1.31 11.90
CA LEU A 77 5.35 0.47 12.82
C LEU A 77 6.64 -0.06 12.22
N GLU A 78 6.59 -0.51 10.96
CA GLU A 78 7.73 -1.13 10.29
C GLU A 78 7.58 -1.03 8.77
N GLN A 79 8.72 -1.01 8.07
CA GLN A 79 8.79 -1.28 6.63
C GLN A 79 9.06 -2.77 6.38
N ASN A 80 8.69 -3.27 5.21
CA ASN A 80 9.03 -4.63 4.82
C ASN A 80 10.52 -4.77 4.48
N GLU A 81 11.30 -5.28 5.43
CA GLU A 81 12.76 -5.48 5.29
C GLU A 81 13.14 -6.36 4.08
N ALA A 82 12.24 -7.23 3.61
CA ALA A 82 12.51 -8.08 2.44
C ALA A 82 12.69 -7.26 1.15
N LEU A 83 12.13 -6.05 1.09
CA LEU A 83 12.19 -5.18 -0.09
C LEU A 83 13.55 -4.50 -0.28
N GLU A 84 14.40 -4.46 0.75
CA GLU A 84 15.76 -3.94 0.62
C GLU A 84 16.61 -4.80 -0.32
N GLU A 85 16.45 -6.13 -0.25
CA GLU A 85 17.16 -7.08 -1.11
C GLU A 85 16.33 -7.51 -2.33
N ASN A 86 14.99 -7.45 -2.24
CA ASN A 86 14.08 -7.97 -3.26
C ASN A 86 12.93 -6.99 -3.55
N PRO A 87 13.21 -5.78 -4.09
CA PRO A 87 12.19 -4.78 -4.38
C PRO A 87 11.15 -5.27 -5.40
N GLU A 88 11.51 -6.25 -6.25
CA GLU A 88 10.62 -6.81 -7.24
C GLU A 88 9.51 -7.70 -6.66
N LEU A 89 9.54 -7.99 -5.34
CA LEU A 89 8.42 -8.62 -4.65
C LEU A 89 7.13 -7.80 -4.79
N VAL A 90 7.25 -6.47 -4.85
CA VAL A 90 6.09 -5.59 -5.08
C VAL A 90 5.49 -5.83 -6.47
N ASN A 91 6.31 -6.15 -7.48
CA ASN A 91 5.81 -6.53 -8.80
C ASN A 91 5.28 -7.97 -8.84
N LYS A 92 5.95 -8.92 -8.18
CA LYS A 92 5.66 -10.36 -8.26
C LYS A 92 4.46 -10.79 -7.41
N ASP A 93 4.34 -10.25 -6.20
CA ASP A 93 3.31 -10.61 -5.22
C ASP A 93 2.81 -9.37 -4.44
N PRO A 94 2.18 -8.40 -5.13
CA PRO A 94 1.78 -7.10 -4.55
C PRO A 94 0.84 -7.22 -3.35
N TYR A 95 0.08 -8.31 -3.24
CA TYR A 95 -0.91 -8.53 -2.17
C TYR A 95 -0.46 -9.51 -1.09
N GLY A 96 0.72 -10.12 -1.26
CA GLY A 96 1.30 -11.09 -0.33
C GLY A 96 2.63 -10.57 0.22
N GLU A 97 3.74 -11.10 -0.28
CA GLU A 97 5.10 -10.74 0.19
C GLU A 97 5.52 -9.31 -0.17
N GLY A 98 4.85 -8.66 -1.14
CA GLY A 98 5.11 -7.29 -1.59
C GLY A 98 4.43 -6.18 -0.77
N TRP A 99 3.98 -6.45 0.46
CA TRP A 99 3.49 -5.39 1.36
C TRP A 99 4.61 -4.38 1.67
N LEU A 100 4.26 -3.12 1.90
CA LEU A 100 5.23 -2.02 2.03
C LEU A 100 5.46 -1.64 3.50
N ILE A 101 4.38 -1.42 4.23
CA ILE A 101 4.42 -1.02 5.64
C ILE A 101 3.42 -1.80 6.49
N LYS A 102 3.76 -1.96 7.77
CA LYS A 102 2.84 -2.35 8.83
C LYS A 102 2.48 -1.11 9.61
N VAL A 103 1.21 -0.93 9.89
CA VAL A 103 0.69 0.23 10.63
C VAL A 103 -0.17 -0.20 11.80
N LYS A 104 -0.24 0.67 12.81
CA LYS A 104 -1.25 0.61 13.87
C LYS A 104 -2.32 1.66 13.56
N PRO A 105 -3.50 1.26 13.08
CA PRO A 105 -4.60 2.19 12.83
C PRO A 105 -4.97 2.99 14.08
N ALA A 106 -5.21 4.30 13.93
CA ALA A 106 -5.78 5.12 14.99
C ALA A 106 -7.24 4.70 15.27
N ASP A 107 -7.99 4.38 14.22
CA ASP A 107 -9.29 3.72 14.28
C ASP A 107 -9.39 2.67 13.17
N VAL A 108 -9.48 1.39 13.56
CA VAL A 108 -9.60 0.27 12.62
C VAL A 108 -10.86 0.38 11.76
N LYS A 109 -11.93 1.01 12.26
CA LYS A 109 -13.18 1.16 11.50
C LYS A 109 -13.08 2.14 10.34
N ALA A 110 -12.06 2.98 10.30
CA ALA A 110 -11.84 3.91 9.19
C ALA A 110 -11.69 3.17 7.83
N VAL A 111 -11.31 1.89 7.84
CA VAL A 111 -11.27 1.07 6.61
C VAL A 111 -12.65 0.82 5.99
N GLU A 112 -13.73 1.04 6.72
CA GLU A 112 -15.11 0.88 6.21
C GLU A 112 -15.44 1.95 5.16
N ASP A 113 -14.80 3.12 5.24
CA ASP A 113 -14.97 4.23 4.29
C ASP A 113 -14.15 4.04 2.99
N LEU A 114 -13.24 3.06 2.97
CA LEU A 114 -12.45 2.70 1.81
C LEU A 114 -13.21 1.82 0.83
N LEU A 115 -12.74 1.83 -0.42
CA LEU A 115 -13.32 1.05 -1.51
C LEU A 115 -13.21 -0.45 -1.21
N ASP A 116 -14.27 -1.19 -1.48
CA ASP A 116 -14.18 -2.63 -1.63
C ASP A 116 -13.63 -3.01 -3.02
N ALA A 117 -13.42 -4.30 -3.24
CA ALA A 117 -12.86 -4.80 -4.48
C ALA A 117 -13.75 -4.55 -5.71
N GLU A 118 -15.08 -4.51 -5.55
CA GLU A 118 -15.99 -4.22 -6.68
C GLU A 118 -15.93 -2.74 -7.06
N ALA A 119 -15.94 -1.85 -6.07
CA ALA A 119 -15.80 -0.41 -6.26
C ALA A 119 -14.43 -0.06 -6.86
N TYR A 120 -13.34 -0.63 -6.34
CA TYR A 120 -12.01 -0.40 -6.89
C TYR A 120 -11.86 -0.91 -8.32
N LYS A 121 -12.45 -2.08 -8.63
CA LYS A 121 -12.50 -2.58 -10.00
C LYS A 121 -13.20 -1.61 -10.95
N ALA A 122 -14.23 -0.88 -10.49
CA ALA A 122 -14.87 0.16 -11.30
C ALA A 122 -13.94 1.36 -11.55
N VAL A 123 -13.13 1.76 -10.57
CA VAL A 123 -12.10 2.82 -10.73
C VAL A 123 -11.09 2.45 -11.81
N VAL A 124 -10.59 1.21 -11.80
CA VAL A 124 -9.56 0.76 -12.75
C VAL A 124 -10.09 0.56 -14.18
N ASN A 125 -11.38 0.26 -14.34
CA ASN A 125 -11.98 0.03 -15.66
C ASN A 125 -12.69 1.27 -16.26
N GLY A 126 -12.75 2.38 -15.50
CA GLY A 126 -13.36 3.64 -15.94
C GLY A 126 -12.36 4.53 -16.66
#